data_AF-G7W0V5-F1
#
_entry.id   AF-G7W0V5-F1
#
_cell.length_a   1.000
_cell.length_b   1.000
_cell.length_c   1.000
_cell.angle_alpha   90.00
_cell.angle_beta   90.00
_cell.angle_gamma   90.00
#
_symmetry.space_group_name_H-M   'P 1'
#
loop_
_entity.id
_entity.type
_entity.pdbx_description
1 polymer ?
#
loop_
_entity_poly.entity_id
_entity_poly.type
_entity_poly.pdbx_seq_one_letter_code
_entity_poly.pdbx_strand_id
1 'polypeptide(L)' 'MIQRRYEISDEQWDQIKGMFPPYKTGRPSKLSERTMFNAFLWIARSGAAWA' A
#
# COMPACT_ATOMS: atom_id res chain seq x y z
N MET A 1 0.73 20.02 -1.66
CA MET A 1 1.62 18.92 -2.12
C MET A 1 0.83 18.07 -3.09
N ILE A 2 1.36 17.80 -4.29
CA ILE A 2 0.66 17.03 -5.32
C ILE A 2 0.50 15.59 -4.83
N GLN A 3 -0.72 15.22 -4.43
CA GLN A 3 -1.08 13.83 -4.18
C GLN A 3 -1.00 13.09 -5.51
N ARG A 4 -0.13 12.08 -5.60
CA ARG A 4 -0.07 11.21 -6.77
C ARG A 4 -1.41 10.49 -6.87
N ARG A 5 -2.00 10.49 -8.07
CA ARG A 5 -3.29 9.86 -8.33
C ARG A 5 -3.24 8.44 -7.79
N TYR A 6 -4.13 8.13 -6.85
CA TYR A 6 -4.31 6.82 -6.20
C TYR A 6 -3.38 6.46 -5.03
N GLU A 7 -2.52 7.37 -4.55
CA GLU A 7 -1.81 7.19 -3.27
C GLU A 7 -2.67 7.66 -2.07
N ILE A 8 -2.41 7.10 -0.89
CA ILE A 8 -3.01 7.54 0.39
C ILE A 8 -2.14 8.59 1.11
N SER A 9 -2.80 9.52 1.80
CA SER A 9 -2.12 10.51 2.62
C SER A 9 -1.42 9.85 3.83
N ASP A 10 -0.45 10.55 4.42
CA ASP A 10 0.22 10.09 5.63
C ASP A 10 -0.75 9.90 6.80
N GLU A 11 -1.76 10.77 6.92
CA GLU A 11 -2.82 10.68 7.93
C GLU A 11 -3.68 9.42 7.75
N GLN A 12 -4.07 9.11 6.51
CA GLN A 12 -4.81 7.88 6.21
C GLN A 12 -3.96 6.63 6.45
N TRP A 13 -2.67 6.71 6.12
CA TRP A 13 -1.74 5.62 6.39
C TRP A 13 -1.59 5.36 7.89
N ASP A 14 -1.49 6.40 8.71
CA ASP A 14 -1.36 6.27 10.17
C ASP A 14 -2.56 5.58 10.84
N GLN A 15 -3.75 5.70 10.26
CA GLN A 15 -4.95 5.00 10.72
C GLN A 15 -4.94 3.51 10.37
N ILE A 16 -4.38 3.13 9.22
CA ILE A 16 -4.49 1.77 8.66
C ILE A 16 -3.23 0.93 8.96
N LYS A 17 -2.06 1.53 9.16
CA LYS A 17 -0.78 0.83 9.32
C LYS A 17 -0.81 -0.28 10.41
N GLY A 18 -1.60 -0.08 11.46
CA GLY A 18 -1.75 -1.06 12.55
C GLY A 18 -2.60 -2.30 12.20
N MET A 19 -3.30 -2.29 11.07
CA MET A 19 -4.11 -3.42 10.59
C MET A 19 -3.27 -4.45 9.84
N PHE A 20 -2.07 -4.09 9.38
CA PHE A 20 -1.19 -5.03 8.69
C PHE A 20 -0.60 -6.01 9.70
N PRO A 21 -0.64 -7.33 9.42
CA PRO A 21 -0.08 -8.32 10.33
C PRO A 21 1.44 -8.15 10.41
N PRO A 22 2.04 -8.29 11.61
CA PRO A 22 3.49 -8.30 11.72
C PRO A 22 4.07 -9.45 10.93
N TYR A 23 5.23 -9.25 10.29
CA TYR A 23 5.88 -10.29 9.51
C TYR A 23 6.26 -11.47 10.42
N LYS A 24 5.62 -12.64 10.24
CA LYS A 24 5.77 -13.79 11.15
C LYS A 24 6.80 -14.83 10.71
N THR A 25 7.11 -14.91 9.41
CA THR A 25 7.97 -15.98 8.86
C THR A 25 8.72 -15.51 7.62
N GLY A 26 9.99 -15.91 7.47
CA GLY A 26 10.80 -15.67 6.25
C GLY A 26 11.60 -14.38 6.26
N ARG A 27 12.23 -14.06 5.11
CA ARG A 27 12.96 -12.78 4.92
C ARG A 27 11.94 -11.66 4.77
N PRO A 28 12.01 -10.58 5.56
CA PRO A 28 11.11 -9.45 5.41
C PRO A 28 11.15 -8.93 3.97
N SER A 29 9.98 -8.63 3.42
CA SER A 29 9.85 -7.96 2.13
C SER A 29 10.75 -6.73 2.10
N LYS A 30 11.51 -6.54 1.01
CA LYS A 30 12.28 -5.29 0.79
C LYS A 30 11.35 -4.08 0.58
N LEU A 31 10.10 -4.32 0.18
CA LEU A 31 9.09 -3.30 -0.04
C LEU A 31 8.29 -3.05 1.23
N SER A 32 8.07 -1.77 1.54
CA SER A 32 7.22 -1.36 2.66
C SER A 32 5.75 -1.77 2.42
N GLU A 33 5.00 -2.02 3.49
CA GLU A 33 3.56 -2.32 3.41
C GLU A 33 2.80 -1.20 2.70
N ARG A 34 3.21 0.06 2.93
CA ARG A 34 2.65 1.24 2.26
C ARG A 34 2.83 1.18 0.74
N THR A 35 4.02 0.77 0.28
CA THR A 35 4.31 0.64 -1.15
C THR A 35 3.43 -0.42 -1.79
N MET A 36 3.26 -1.57 -1.13
CA MET A 36 2.38 -2.64 -1.59
C MET A 36 0.91 -2.20 -1.61
N PHE A 37 0.48 -1.49 -0.58
CA PHE A 37 -0.89 -0.98 -0.49
C PHE A 37 -1.20 0.08 -1.55
N ASN A 38 -0.26 1.00 -1.80
CA ASN A 38 -0.38 1.96 -2.90
C ASN A 38 -0.44 1.26 -4.26
N ALA A 39 0.34 0.19 -4.48
CA ALA A 39 0.26 -0.60 -5.71
C ALA A 39 -1.12 -1.28 -5.86
N PHE A 40 -1.66 -1.84 -4.78
CA PHE A 40 -3.00 -2.42 -4.77
C PHE A 40 -4.09 -1.37 -5.11
N LEU A 41 -4.02 -0.19 -4.48
CA LEU A 41 -4.93 0.92 -4.77
C LEU A 41 -4.81 1.40 -6.22
N TRP A 42 -3.59 1.43 -6.77
CA TRP A 42 -3.37 1.75 -8.17
C TRP A 42 -4.07 0.74 -9.08
N ILE A 43 -3.91 -0.57 -8.87
CA ILE A 43 -4.60 -1.61 -9.67
C ILE A 43 -6.12 -1.46 -9.54
N ALA A 44 -6.62 -1.38 -8.29
CA ALA A 44 -8.04 -1.34 -7.99
C ALA A 44 -8.74 -0.09 -8.59
N ARG A 45 -8.06 1.06 -8.62
CA ARG A 45 -8.64 2.32 -9.12
C ARG A 45 -8.35 2.61 -10.59
N SER A 46 -7.29 2.04 -11.16
CA SER A 46 -6.96 2.21 -12.58
C SER A 46 -7.72 1.26 -13.50
N GLY A 47 -8.27 0.17 -12.96
CA GLY A 47 -8.88 -0.89 -13.77
C GLY A 47 -7.85 -1.67 -14.59
N ALA A 48 -6.57 -1.64 -14.19
CA ALA A 48 -5.54 -2.44 -14.81
C ALA A 48 -5.91 -3.92 -14.74
N ALA A 49 -5.81 -4.62 -15.87
CA ALA A 49 -6.04 -6.06 -15.89
C ALA A 49 -5.03 -6.76 -14.98
N TRP A 50 -5.53 -7.66 -14.13
CA TRP A 50 -4.68 -8.67 -13.51
C TRP A 50 -4.21 -9.61 -14.62
N ALA A 51 -3.05 -9.30 -15.20
CA ALA A 51 -2.36 -10.14 -16.18
C ALA A 51 -1.35 -11.05 -15.46
#